data_AF-A0A7X7C5Q5-F1
#
_entry.id   AF-A0A7X7C5Q5-F1
#
_cell.length_a   1.000
_cell.length_b   1.000
_cell.length_c   1.000
_cell.angle_alpha   90.00
_cell.angle_beta   90.00
_cell.angle_gamma   90.00
#
_symmetry.space_group_name_H-M   'P 1'
#
loop_
_entity.id
_entity.type
_entity.pdbx_description
1 polymer ?
#
loop_
_entity_poly.entity_id
_entity_poly.type
_entity_poly.pdbx_seq_one_letter_code
_entity_poly.pdbx_strand_id
1 'polypeptide(L)'
;MLNLEKFRVRTDLAFESLDLQKMQYANEVIDEEFEQDNLKIKRTVITDNVGKEIGKKPGLYYVLDTQAIKTHDHDDLKKCENALTQIIKDVLRVENITIKSRGLIVGLGNVNVTPDSLGPSVIDNVIVTRHMFLLNPNEVSEGISDVSAIAPGVMGNTGIETYDIIEAIVKKIEIDYLLVVDALASKSISRVNKTIQVTNTGISPGSGVGNSRKEISKETMGIPVIAIGVPTVVDAVTIAHDTIDFLLRYFNYQLINEGRPSQNVIVGPEKINADEVALPSEEFRKEILGGFGVLSEDEKIRLLQEVLTPNGYNLMVTPKEVDIDIQDLSEVISGAIDRALHTIVDNGIIT
;
A
#
# COMPACT_ATOMS: atom_id res chain seq x y z
N MET A 1 -12.67 -32.96 -1.93
CA MET A 1 -12.43 -31.90 -2.92
C MET A 1 -11.91 -30.69 -2.18
N LEU A 2 -10.61 -30.39 -2.32
CA LEU A 2 -10.01 -29.19 -1.73
C LEU A 2 -10.65 -27.95 -2.38
N ASN A 3 -11.06 -26.99 -1.54
CA ASN A 3 -11.69 -25.76 -1.99
C ASN A 3 -10.62 -24.83 -2.61
N LEU A 4 -10.61 -24.75 -3.94
CA LEU A 4 -9.62 -24.05 -4.77
C LEU A 4 -9.65 -22.52 -4.61
N GLU A 5 -10.67 -21.94 -3.97
CA GLU A 5 -10.78 -20.49 -3.78
C GLU A 5 -9.87 -19.94 -2.66
N LYS A 6 -9.39 -20.79 -1.75
CA LYS A 6 -8.59 -20.34 -0.59
C LYS A 6 -7.12 -20.02 -0.91
N PHE A 7 -6.64 -20.33 -2.12
CA PHE A 7 -5.21 -20.31 -2.46
C PHE A 7 -4.81 -19.23 -3.49
N ARG A 8 -5.66 -18.24 -3.74
CA ARG A 8 -5.25 -17.05 -4.50
C ARG A 8 -4.42 -16.15 -3.59
N VAL A 9 -3.14 -15.96 -3.92
CA VAL A 9 -2.30 -14.93 -3.29
C VAL A 9 -2.93 -13.57 -3.61
N ARG A 10 -3.53 -12.90 -2.63
CA ARG A 10 -4.19 -11.61 -2.81
C ARG A 10 -3.16 -10.48 -2.64
N THR A 11 -3.08 -9.55 -3.58
CA THR A 11 -2.39 -8.26 -3.37
C THR A 11 -3.38 -7.24 -2.88
N ASP A 12 -2.98 -6.42 -1.93
CA ASP A 12 -3.76 -5.25 -1.54
C ASP A 12 -3.50 -4.06 -2.48
N LEU A 13 -2.32 -4.03 -3.13
CA LEU A 13 -2.01 -3.05 -4.16
C LEU A 13 -2.80 -3.28 -5.46
N ALA A 14 -3.31 -2.20 -6.05
CA ALA A 14 -4.23 -2.20 -7.18
C ALA A 14 -3.61 -2.64 -8.52
N PHE A 15 -2.27 -2.66 -8.66
CA PHE A 15 -1.62 -2.80 -9.98
C PHE A 15 -0.46 -3.80 -10.07
N GLU A 16 -0.21 -4.62 -9.05
CA GLU A 16 0.95 -5.55 -9.05
C GLU A 16 0.81 -6.79 -9.95
N SER A 17 -0.36 -7.03 -10.57
CA SER A 17 -0.64 -8.30 -11.27
C SER A 17 -1.39 -8.20 -12.59
N LEU A 18 -1.52 -7.01 -13.17
CA LEU A 18 -2.42 -6.78 -14.31
C LEU A 18 -1.67 -6.29 -15.55
N ASP A 19 -1.42 -7.22 -16.47
CA ASP A 19 -1.16 -6.91 -17.88
C ASP A 19 -2.44 -6.30 -18.47
N LEU A 20 -2.62 -4.98 -18.33
CA LEU A 20 -3.78 -4.24 -18.85
C LEU A 20 -4.01 -4.51 -20.35
N GLN A 21 -2.94 -4.85 -21.10
CA GLN A 21 -2.98 -5.13 -22.54
C GLN A 21 -3.66 -6.45 -22.93
N LYS A 22 -3.92 -7.38 -21.99
CA LYS A 22 -4.58 -8.67 -22.27
C LYS A 22 -6.08 -8.68 -21.93
N MET A 23 -6.65 -7.57 -21.50
CA MET A 23 -8.03 -7.52 -20.98
C MET A 23 -9.07 -7.24 -22.06
N GLN A 24 -10.27 -7.81 -21.88
CA GLN A 24 -11.39 -7.64 -22.80
C GLN A 24 -11.99 -6.22 -22.73
N TYR A 25 -11.90 -5.56 -21.56
CA TYR A 25 -12.39 -4.20 -21.31
C TYR A 25 -11.28 -3.18 -21.02
N ALA A 26 -10.05 -3.41 -21.53
CA ALA A 26 -8.90 -2.52 -21.32
C ALA A 26 -9.18 -1.05 -21.67
N ASN A 27 -10.08 -0.81 -22.65
CA ASN A 27 -10.46 0.53 -23.11
C ASN A 27 -11.32 1.33 -22.08
N GLU A 28 -11.83 0.68 -21.03
CA GLU A 28 -12.63 1.32 -19.98
C GLU A 28 -11.78 1.77 -18.78
N VAL A 29 -10.49 1.44 -18.76
CA VAL A 29 -9.54 1.92 -17.75
C VAL A 29 -8.97 3.25 -18.21
N ILE A 30 -9.22 4.31 -17.45
CA ILE A 30 -8.53 5.59 -17.66
C ILE A 30 -7.27 5.55 -16.81
N ASP A 31 -6.12 5.47 -17.46
CA ASP A 31 -4.82 5.44 -16.82
C ASP A 31 -4.03 6.71 -17.18
N GLU A 32 -3.76 7.53 -16.17
CA GLU A 32 -3.04 8.79 -16.30
C GLU A 32 -1.78 8.71 -15.44
N GLU A 33 -0.62 8.72 -16.08
CA GLU A 33 0.66 8.84 -15.40
C GLU A 33 1.16 10.27 -15.50
N PHE A 34 1.48 10.86 -14.34
CA PHE A 34 2.06 12.19 -14.27
C PHE A 34 3.24 12.20 -13.29
N GLU A 35 4.18 13.09 -13.56
CA GLU A 35 5.36 13.27 -12.75
C GLU A 35 5.25 14.59 -12.00
N GLN A 36 5.40 14.53 -10.68
CA GLN A 36 5.41 15.72 -9.83
C GLN A 36 6.64 15.64 -8.92
N ASP A 37 7.49 16.66 -8.94
CA ASP A 37 8.68 16.74 -8.08
C ASP A 37 9.61 15.51 -8.18
N ASN A 38 9.74 14.92 -9.39
CA ASN A 38 10.49 13.68 -9.69
C ASN A 38 9.89 12.40 -9.06
N LEU A 39 8.62 12.46 -8.66
CA LEU A 39 7.82 11.33 -8.19
C LEU A 39 6.83 10.92 -9.27
N LYS A 40 6.71 9.62 -9.49
CA LYS A 40 5.74 9.06 -10.44
C LYS A 40 4.41 8.86 -9.73
N ILE A 41 3.38 9.47 -10.26
CA ILE A 41 2.02 9.32 -9.77
C ILE A 41 1.20 8.69 -10.89
N LYS A 42 0.54 7.59 -10.54
CA LYS A 42 -0.33 6.86 -11.43
C LYS A 42 -1.76 6.97 -10.92
N ARG A 43 -2.63 7.57 -11.74
CA ARG A 43 -4.06 7.70 -11.49
C ARG A 43 -4.80 6.75 -12.40
N THR A 44 -5.59 5.88 -11.80
CA THR A 44 -6.36 4.88 -12.52
C THR A 44 -7.82 4.90 -12.07
N VAL A 45 -8.72 5.04 -13.04
CA VAL A 45 -10.17 4.92 -12.83
C VAL A 45 -10.65 3.58 -13.35
N ILE A 46 -11.29 2.80 -12.47
CA ILE A 46 -11.79 1.45 -12.75
C ILE A 46 -13.31 1.48 -12.80
N THR A 47 -13.89 0.98 -13.90
CA THR A 47 -15.34 0.80 -14.07
C THR A 47 -15.81 -0.53 -13.47
N ASP A 48 -17.12 -0.68 -13.27
CA ASP A 48 -17.74 -1.91 -12.75
C ASP A 48 -17.36 -3.18 -13.54
N ASN A 49 -17.26 -3.06 -14.87
CA ASN A 49 -16.97 -4.19 -15.75
C ASN A 49 -15.54 -4.66 -15.58
N VAL A 50 -14.59 -3.72 -15.59
CA VAL A 50 -13.17 -4.02 -15.36
C VAL A 50 -12.96 -4.54 -13.94
N GLY A 51 -13.61 -3.93 -12.94
CA GLY A 51 -13.53 -4.36 -11.55
C GLY A 51 -13.87 -5.85 -11.36
N LYS A 52 -14.94 -6.32 -12.02
CA LYS A 52 -15.34 -7.74 -12.00
C LYS A 52 -14.34 -8.66 -12.70
N GLU A 53 -13.70 -8.22 -13.78
CA GLU A 53 -12.68 -9.00 -14.50
C GLU A 53 -11.40 -9.16 -13.67
N ILE A 54 -10.98 -8.09 -12.97
CA ILE A 54 -9.71 -8.05 -12.23
C ILE A 54 -9.87 -8.42 -10.75
N GLY A 55 -11.10 -8.59 -10.27
CA GLY A 55 -11.40 -8.85 -8.85
C GLY A 55 -11.10 -7.68 -7.92
N LYS A 56 -11.23 -6.44 -8.42
CA LYS A 56 -11.11 -5.19 -7.64
C LYS A 56 -12.40 -4.39 -7.72
N LYS A 57 -12.56 -3.44 -6.81
CA LYS A 57 -13.75 -2.60 -6.81
C LYS A 57 -13.64 -1.49 -7.85
N PRO A 58 -14.76 -1.09 -8.45
CA PRO A 58 -14.80 0.10 -9.29
C PRO A 58 -14.54 1.35 -8.45
N GLY A 59 -13.79 2.28 -8.99
CA GLY A 59 -13.47 3.54 -8.33
C GLY A 59 -12.14 4.11 -8.77
N LEU A 60 -11.65 5.05 -7.97
CA LEU A 60 -10.43 5.81 -8.21
C LEU A 60 -9.29 5.22 -7.38
N TYR A 61 -8.15 5.01 -8.03
CA TYR A 61 -6.93 4.54 -7.43
C TYR A 61 -5.79 5.46 -7.82
N TYR A 62 -5.05 5.91 -6.83
CA TYR A 62 -3.77 6.59 -6.99
C TYR A 62 -2.67 5.71 -6.43
N VAL A 63 -1.56 5.64 -7.15
CA VAL A 63 -0.31 5.05 -6.68
C VAL A 63 0.78 6.10 -6.82
N LEU A 64 1.31 6.52 -5.69
CA LEU A 64 2.49 7.38 -5.59
C LEU A 64 3.71 6.48 -5.39
N ASP A 65 4.60 6.46 -6.37
CA ASP A 65 5.87 5.75 -6.30
C ASP A 65 6.95 6.66 -5.70
N THR A 66 7.50 6.26 -4.55
CA THR A 66 8.49 7.00 -3.79
C THR A 66 9.89 6.39 -3.91
N GLN A 67 10.14 5.46 -4.84
CA GLN A 67 11.47 4.87 -5.04
C GLN A 67 12.58 5.88 -5.36
N ALA A 68 12.21 7.02 -5.95
CA ALA A 68 13.12 8.11 -6.25
C ALA A 68 13.53 8.94 -5.02
N ILE A 69 12.84 8.77 -3.89
CA ILE A 69 13.08 9.49 -2.64
C ILE A 69 14.17 8.76 -1.86
N LYS A 70 15.12 9.52 -1.35
CA LYS A 70 16.00 9.03 -0.28
C LYS A 70 15.27 9.19 1.04
N THR A 71 14.91 8.05 1.64
CA THR A 71 14.45 8.01 3.04
C THR A 71 15.43 8.81 3.91
N HIS A 72 14.91 9.59 4.86
CA HIS A 72 15.67 10.49 5.76
C HIS A 72 16.20 11.81 5.17
N ASP A 73 15.91 12.14 3.91
CA ASP A 73 16.14 13.49 3.38
C ASP A 73 14.87 14.35 3.55
N HIS A 74 14.95 15.36 4.42
CA HIS A 74 13.83 16.25 4.74
C HIS A 74 13.23 16.93 3.50
N ASP A 75 14.05 17.27 2.51
CA ASP A 75 13.55 17.93 1.29
C ASP A 75 12.75 16.96 0.41
N ASP A 76 13.13 15.69 0.37
CA ASP A 76 12.41 14.67 -0.40
C ASP A 76 11.12 14.21 0.32
N LEU A 77 11.13 14.12 1.66
CA LEU A 77 9.91 13.86 2.45
C LEU A 77 8.86 14.95 2.20
N LYS A 78 9.28 16.22 2.15
CA LYS A 78 8.37 17.33 1.87
C LYS A 78 7.79 17.29 0.45
N LYS A 79 8.55 16.83 -0.56
CA LYS A 79 8.03 16.59 -1.91
C LYS A 79 6.98 15.49 -1.91
N CYS A 80 7.24 14.40 -1.19
CA CYS A 80 6.28 13.30 -1.00
C CYS A 80 4.98 13.81 -0.39
N GLU A 81 5.08 14.57 0.71
CA GLU A 81 3.94 15.17 1.40
C GLU A 81 3.14 16.10 0.48
N ASN A 82 3.81 16.95 -0.31
CA ASN A 82 3.15 17.81 -1.29
C ASN A 82 2.37 17.01 -2.34
N ALA A 83 2.99 15.98 -2.92
CA ALA A 83 2.35 15.11 -3.90
C ALA A 83 1.14 14.38 -3.31
N LEU A 84 1.31 13.78 -2.12
CA LEU A 84 0.24 13.09 -1.42
C LEU A 84 -0.90 14.04 -1.03
N THR A 85 -0.60 15.27 -0.62
CA THR A 85 -1.60 16.30 -0.32
C THR A 85 -2.50 16.57 -1.53
N GLN A 86 -1.93 16.70 -2.74
CA GLN A 86 -2.71 16.92 -3.95
C GLN A 86 -3.59 15.73 -4.30
N ILE A 87 -3.06 14.51 -4.14
CA ILE A 87 -3.81 13.26 -4.35
C ILE A 87 -5.02 13.20 -3.40
N ILE A 88 -4.81 13.42 -2.09
CA ILE A 88 -5.91 13.38 -1.10
C ILE A 88 -6.95 14.47 -1.42
N LYS A 89 -6.53 15.69 -1.76
CA LYS A 89 -7.45 16.77 -2.16
C LYS A 89 -8.28 16.42 -3.39
N ASP A 90 -7.70 15.77 -4.39
CA ASP A 90 -8.44 15.33 -5.57
C ASP A 90 -9.49 14.27 -5.21
N VAL A 91 -9.10 13.25 -4.43
CA VAL A 91 -10.03 12.20 -3.99
C VAL A 91 -11.18 12.79 -3.15
N LEU A 92 -10.89 13.73 -2.24
CA LEU A 92 -11.91 14.43 -1.46
C LEU A 92 -12.88 15.21 -2.36
N ARG A 93 -12.38 15.88 -3.41
CA ARG A 93 -13.22 16.60 -4.38
C ARG A 93 -14.12 15.67 -5.18
N VAL A 94 -13.59 14.52 -5.61
CA VAL A 94 -14.36 13.51 -6.35
C VAL A 94 -15.52 12.97 -5.52
N GLU A 95 -15.33 12.76 -4.22
CA GLU A 95 -16.40 12.34 -3.29
C GLU A 95 -17.29 13.50 -2.79
N ASN A 96 -17.12 14.73 -3.30
CA ASN A 96 -17.85 15.93 -2.89
C ASN A 96 -17.72 16.26 -1.39
N ILE A 97 -16.57 15.92 -0.79
CA ILE A 97 -16.27 16.23 0.61
C ILE A 97 -15.79 17.68 0.70
N THR A 98 -16.37 18.41 1.65
CA THR A 98 -16.05 19.83 1.86
C THR A 98 -15.48 20.04 3.25
N ILE A 99 -14.93 21.23 3.51
CA ILE A 99 -14.38 21.60 4.82
C ILE A 99 -15.43 21.58 5.95
N LYS A 100 -16.72 21.58 5.60
CA LYS A 100 -17.84 21.50 6.55
C LYS A 100 -18.25 20.06 6.87
N SER A 101 -17.73 19.09 6.13
CA SER A 101 -18.03 17.68 6.32
C SER A 101 -17.29 17.17 7.56
N ARG A 102 -18.00 16.40 8.40
CA ARG A 102 -17.45 15.77 9.60
C ARG A 102 -16.66 14.54 9.22
N GLY A 103 -15.34 14.58 9.42
CA GLY A 103 -14.43 13.49 9.09
C GLY A 103 -14.11 12.60 10.29
N LEU A 104 -13.94 11.31 10.04
CA LEU A 104 -13.28 10.39 10.97
C LEU A 104 -12.04 9.80 10.30
N ILE A 105 -10.89 10.00 10.91
CA ILE A 105 -9.63 9.40 10.51
C ILE A 105 -9.42 8.13 11.36
N VAL A 106 -9.18 7.00 10.71
CA VAL A 106 -8.98 5.71 11.37
C VAL A 106 -7.62 5.15 11.02
N GLY A 107 -6.79 4.96 12.04
CA GLY A 107 -5.50 4.29 11.91
C GLY A 107 -5.67 2.81 12.21
N LEU A 108 -5.70 1.98 11.17
CA LEU A 108 -5.73 0.53 11.30
C LEU A 108 -4.33 0.00 11.58
N GLY A 109 -4.29 -1.08 12.36
CA GLY A 109 -3.04 -1.77 12.66
C GLY A 109 -2.86 -2.09 14.14
N ASN A 110 -1.71 -2.68 14.44
CA ASN A 110 -1.30 -3.08 15.76
C ASN A 110 -0.01 -2.36 16.18
N VAL A 111 -0.11 -1.48 17.17
CA VAL A 111 1.02 -0.71 17.73
C VAL A 111 2.19 -1.61 18.17
N ASN A 112 1.92 -2.86 18.56
CA ASN A 112 2.95 -3.79 19.02
C ASN A 112 3.75 -4.46 17.89
N VAL A 113 3.37 -4.26 16.63
CA VAL A 113 4.04 -4.84 15.46
C VAL A 113 4.47 -3.67 14.58
N THR A 114 5.76 -3.32 14.59
CA THR A 114 6.29 -2.13 13.89
C THR A 114 5.79 -1.97 12.45
N PRO A 115 5.90 -2.96 11.55
CA PRO A 115 5.43 -2.75 10.18
C PRO A 115 3.90 -2.59 10.07
N ASP A 116 3.14 -3.01 11.08
CA ASP A 116 1.68 -2.89 11.17
C ASP A 116 1.25 -1.69 12.04
N SER A 117 2.20 -0.87 12.54
CA SER A 117 1.88 0.27 13.41
C SER A 117 1.67 1.58 12.67
N LEU A 118 1.78 1.58 11.33
CA LEU A 118 1.67 2.80 10.51
C LEU A 118 0.40 3.59 10.78
N GLY A 119 -0.77 2.94 10.77
CA GLY A 119 -2.04 3.61 11.03
C GLY A 119 -2.07 4.31 12.40
N PRO A 120 -1.82 3.60 13.52
CA PRO A 120 -1.67 4.23 14.82
C PRO A 120 -0.65 5.37 14.86
N SER A 121 0.53 5.20 14.25
CA SER A 121 1.56 6.25 14.19
C SER A 121 1.12 7.50 13.43
N VAL A 122 0.29 7.34 12.38
CA VAL A 122 -0.30 8.49 11.68
C VAL A 122 -1.32 9.20 12.58
N ILE A 123 -2.16 8.46 13.30
CA ILE A 123 -3.17 9.05 14.19
C ILE A 123 -2.55 9.89 15.31
N ASP A 124 -1.39 9.49 15.83
CA ASP A 124 -0.67 10.22 16.87
C ASP A 124 -0.15 11.59 16.38
N ASN A 125 0.02 11.78 15.06
CA ASN A 125 0.58 12.99 14.46
C ASN A 125 -0.46 13.89 13.75
N VAL A 126 -1.70 13.42 13.58
CA VAL A 126 -2.77 14.17 12.88
C VAL A 126 -3.40 15.23 13.81
N ILE A 127 -3.77 16.38 13.22
CA ILE A 127 -4.44 17.45 13.94
C ILE A 127 -5.94 17.13 14.14
N VAL A 128 -6.31 16.77 15.37
CA VAL A 128 -7.72 16.47 15.74
C VAL A 128 -8.43 17.71 16.24
N THR A 129 -9.55 18.08 15.61
CA THR A 129 -10.18 19.40 15.82
C THR A 129 -11.61 19.33 16.35
N ARG A 130 -12.26 18.16 16.32
CA ARG A 130 -13.65 17.99 16.75
C ARG A 130 -13.97 18.61 18.12
N HIS A 131 -13.07 18.46 19.08
CA HIS A 131 -13.25 18.98 20.43
C HIS A 131 -13.41 20.52 20.45
N MET A 132 -12.74 21.23 19.53
CA MET A 132 -12.86 22.69 19.39
C MET A 132 -14.25 23.10 18.93
N PHE A 133 -14.82 22.38 17.95
CA PHE A 133 -16.18 22.61 17.46
C PHE A 133 -17.25 22.30 18.50
N LEU A 134 -17.01 21.37 19.42
CA LEU A 134 -17.94 21.05 20.51
C LEU A 134 -17.89 22.08 21.65
N LEU A 135 -16.70 22.57 21.98
CA LEU A 135 -16.50 23.47 23.12
C LEU A 135 -16.75 24.94 22.74
N ASN A 136 -16.10 25.42 21.67
CA ASN A 136 -16.13 26.82 21.26
C ASN A 136 -16.37 26.97 19.74
N PRO A 137 -17.59 26.70 19.23
CA PRO A 137 -17.88 26.77 17.80
C PRO A 137 -17.56 28.13 17.14
N ASN A 138 -17.65 29.23 17.89
CA ASN A 138 -17.46 30.59 17.38
C ASN A 138 -16.00 31.05 17.33
N GLU A 139 -15.08 30.28 17.91
CA GLU A 139 -13.63 30.62 17.96
C GLU A 139 -12.81 29.85 16.94
N VAL A 140 -13.42 28.89 16.23
CA VAL A 140 -12.72 28.09 15.23
C VAL A 140 -12.45 28.93 14.00
N SER A 141 -11.17 29.09 13.66
CA SER A 141 -10.74 29.83 12.47
C SER A 141 -11.31 29.25 11.18
N GLU A 142 -11.62 30.13 10.22
CA GLU A 142 -11.95 29.71 8.85
C GLU A 142 -10.80 28.90 8.26
N GLY A 143 -11.09 27.74 7.70
CA GLY A 143 -10.09 26.85 7.10
C GLY A 143 -9.72 25.62 7.94
N ILE A 144 -10.41 25.38 9.05
CA ILE A 144 -10.29 24.16 9.86
C ILE A 144 -11.49 23.23 9.56
N SER A 145 -11.25 21.98 9.20
CA SER A 145 -12.29 20.93 9.12
C SER A 145 -12.65 20.36 10.49
N ASP A 146 -13.89 19.90 10.70
CA ASP A 146 -14.31 19.13 11.89
C ASP A 146 -13.90 17.66 11.73
N VAL A 147 -12.82 17.27 12.40
CA VAL A 147 -12.19 15.96 12.23
C VAL A 147 -12.00 15.29 13.58
N SER A 148 -12.38 14.01 13.63
CA SER A 148 -12.07 13.07 14.71
C SER A 148 -11.01 12.09 14.25
N ALA A 149 -10.21 11.55 15.17
CA ALA A 149 -9.28 10.48 14.86
C ALA A 149 -9.36 9.37 15.90
N ILE A 150 -9.15 8.11 15.48
CA ILE A 150 -9.05 6.97 16.37
C ILE A 150 -8.15 5.87 15.81
N ALA A 151 -7.36 5.25 16.68
CA ALA A 151 -6.69 3.97 16.42
C ALA A 151 -7.41 2.88 17.23
N PRO A 152 -8.35 2.11 16.62
CA PRO A 152 -9.17 1.13 17.36
C PRO A 152 -8.38 -0.11 17.81
N GLY A 153 -7.17 -0.30 17.28
CA GLY A 153 -6.37 -1.50 17.49
C GLY A 153 -6.94 -2.73 16.78
N VAL A 154 -6.45 -3.90 17.19
CA VAL A 154 -6.83 -5.19 16.62
C VAL A 154 -7.74 -5.97 17.57
N MET A 155 -8.62 -6.81 17.00
CA MET A 155 -9.53 -7.68 17.77
C MET A 155 -8.80 -8.51 18.85
N GLY A 156 -7.56 -8.93 18.58
CA GLY A 156 -6.77 -9.69 19.57
C GLY A 156 -6.55 -8.96 20.89
N ASN A 157 -6.57 -7.62 20.88
CA ASN A 157 -6.39 -6.79 22.06
C ASN A 157 -7.72 -6.35 22.67
N THR A 158 -8.71 -6.05 21.83
CA THR A 158 -9.98 -5.42 22.26
C THR A 158 -11.11 -6.43 22.47
N GLY A 159 -11.04 -7.61 21.85
CA GLY A 159 -12.14 -8.58 21.79
C GLY A 159 -13.31 -8.15 20.90
N ILE A 160 -13.22 -7.00 20.22
CA ILE A 160 -14.24 -6.46 19.34
C ILE A 160 -13.62 -6.28 17.95
N GLU A 161 -14.35 -6.66 16.91
CA GLU A 161 -13.90 -6.44 15.54
C GLU A 161 -13.76 -4.95 15.25
N THR A 162 -12.66 -4.57 14.59
CA THR A 162 -12.35 -3.18 14.24
C THR A 162 -13.49 -2.54 13.44
N TYR A 163 -14.11 -3.31 12.55
CA TYR A 163 -15.30 -2.89 11.80
C TYR A 163 -16.45 -2.44 12.72
N ASP A 164 -16.78 -3.24 13.74
CA ASP A 164 -17.93 -2.97 14.62
C ASP A 164 -17.67 -1.72 15.48
N ILE A 165 -16.41 -1.49 15.88
CA ILE A 165 -15.99 -0.26 16.58
C ILE A 165 -16.21 0.97 15.69
N ILE A 166 -15.70 0.92 14.45
CA ILE A 166 -15.80 2.04 13.50
C ILE A 166 -17.26 2.31 13.18
N GLU A 167 -18.06 1.28 12.90
CA GLU A 167 -19.48 1.41 12.58
C GLU A 167 -20.25 2.07 13.73
N ALA A 168 -19.98 1.64 14.98
CA ALA A 168 -20.60 2.23 16.17
C ALA A 168 -20.26 3.72 16.32
N ILE A 169 -19.01 4.11 16.07
CA ILE A 169 -18.57 5.50 16.13
C ILE A 169 -19.25 6.31 15.04
N VAL A 170 -19.17 5.87 13.77
CA VAL A 170 -19.77 6.54 12.61
C VAL A 170 -21.26 6.84 12.86
N LYS A 171 -22.01 5.87 13.39
CA LYS A 171 -23.43 6.03 13.73
C LYS A 171 -23.65 6.97 14.93
N LYS A 172 -22.78 6.92 15.94
CA LYS A 172 -22.98 7.66 17.20
C LYS A 172 -22.61 9.13 17.10
N ILE A 173 -21.54 9.47 16.38
CA ILE A 173 -21.05 10.85 16.27
C ILE A 173 -21.43 11.52 14.95
N GLU A 174 -22.19 10.81 14.10
CA GLU A 174 -22.68 11.27 12.80
C GLU A 174 -21.54 11.76 11.88
N ILE A 175 -20.75 10.81 11.37
CA ILE A 175 -19.65 11.11 10.45
C ILE A 175 -20.14 11.15 9.01
N ASP A 176 -19.63 12.12 8.24
CA ASP A 176 -20.00 12.30 6.82
C ASP A 176 -19.03 11.57 5.86
N TYR A 177 -17.77 11.36 6.26
CA TYR A 177 -16.80 10.56 5.50
C TYR A 177 -15.73 9.92 6.41
N LEU A 178 -15.17 8.81 5.94
CA LEU A 178 -14.10 8.08 6.61
C LEU A 178 -12.80 8.21 5.82
N LEU A 179 -11.69 8.50 6.50
CA LEU A 179 -10.34 8.38 5.96
C LEU A 179 -9.61 7.29 6.75
N VAL A 180 -9.24 6.21 6.10
CA VAL A 180 -8.63 5.03 6.72
C VAL A 180 -7.17 4.95 6.29
N VAL A 181 -6.27 4.75 7.24
CA VAL A 181 -4.85 4.51 6.98
C VAL A 181 -4.51 3.11 7.45
N ASP A 182 -3.90 2.31 6.57
CA ASP A 182 -3.57 0.91 6.86
C ASP A 182 -2.20 0.53 6.30
N ALA A 183 -1.56 -0.41 6.98
CA ALA A 183 -0.38 -1.11 6.48
C ALA A 183 -0.83 -2.27 5.58
N LEU A 184 -0.30 -2.32 4.36
CA LEU A 184 -0.62 -3.32 3.36
C LEU A 184 0.49 -4.36 3.22
N ALA A 185 0.18 -5.49 2.60
CA ALA A 185 1.19 -6.43 2.11
C ALA A 185 1.40 -6.26 0.59
N SER A 186 2.66 -6.28 0.16
CA SER A 186 3.05 -6.28 -1.26
C SER A 186 3.54 -7.65 -1.71
N LYS A 187 3.41 -7.95 -3.01
CA LYS A 187 4.06 -9.08 -3.68
C LYS A 187 5.39 -8.71 -4.33
N SER A 188 5.94 -7.54 -4.06
CA SER A 188 7.20 -7.10 -4.62
C SER A 188 8.05 -6.41 -3.56
N ILE A 189 9.27 -6.93 -3.39
CA ILE A 189 10.24 -6.38 -2.44
C ILE A 189 10.56 -4.91 -2.76
N SER A 190 10.58 -4.55 -4.05
CA SER A 190 10.95 -3.20 -4.49
C SER A 190 9.94 -2.12 -4.10
N ARG A 191 8.73 -2.49 -3.71
CA ARG A 191 7.63 -1.57 -3.36
C ARG A 191 7.46 -1.39 -1.86
N VAL A 192 7.99 -2.29 -1.03
CA VAL A 192 7.91 -2.19 0.43
C VAL A 192 8.51 -0.87 0.90
N ASN A 193 7.73 -0.10 1.66
CA ASN A 193 8.02 1.25 2.16
C ASN A 193 8.28 2.31 1.07
N LYS A 194 7.99 2.00 -0.20
CA LYS A 194 8.32 2.86 -1.36
C LYS A 194 7.13 3.17 -2.26
N THR A 195 5.92 2.93 -1.78
CA THR A 195 4.70 3.16 -2.56
C THR A 195 3.57 3.54 -1.62
N ILE A 196 2.80 4.57 -1.95
CA ILE A 196 1.62 4.96 -1.21
C ILE A 196 0.41 4.85 -2.14
N GLN A 197 -0.59 4.07 -1.74
CA GLN A 197 -1.83 3.91 -2.48
C GLN A 197 -2.93 4.73 -1.83
N VAL A 198 -3.71 5.48 -2.61
CA VAL A 198 -4.92 6.17 -2.15
C VAL A 198 -6.11 5.75 -3.01
N THR A 199 -7.24 5.39 -2.40
CA THR A 199 -8.44 4.98 -3.11
C THR A 199 -9.73 5.40 -2.41
N ASN A 200 -10.81 5.60 -3.16
CA ASN A 200 -12.17 5.81 -2.63
C ASN A 200 -13.02 4.52 -2.55
N THR A 201 -12.42 3.37 -2.84
CA THR A 201 -13.13 2.08 -2.88
C THR A 201 -13.26 1.41 -1.51
N GLY A 202 -12.49 1.90 -0.54
CA GLY A 202 -12.37 1.30 0.79
C GLY A 202 -11.18 0.36 0.93
N ILE A 203 -11.19 -0.41 2.01
CA ILE A 203 -10.10 -1.33 2.36
C ILE A 203 -10.65 -2.59 3.03
N SER A 204 -9.98 -3.72 2.79
CA SER A 204 -10.23 -4.98 3.48
C SER A 204 -9.06 -5.25 4.43
N PRO A 205 -9.19 -4.98 5.74
CA PRO A 205 -8.05 -5.05 6.63
C PRO A 205 -7.48 -6.48 6.72
N GLY A 206 -6.17 -6.62 6.50
CA GLY A 206 -5.47 -7.90 6.61
C GLY A 206 -5.71 -8.89 5.46
N SER A 207 -6.26 -8.46 4.31
CA SER A 207 -6.43 -9.35 3.15
C SER A 207 -5.11 -9.88 2.59
N GLY A 208 -4.02 -9.10 2.66
CA GLY A 208 -2.68 -9.51 2.26
C GLY A 208 -1.96 -10.48 3.21
N VAL A 209 -2.43 -10.61 4.46
CA VAL A 209 -1.89 -11.56 5.47
C VAL A 209 -2.72 -12.85 5.58
N GLY A 210 -3.67 -13.07 4.65
CA GLY A 210 -4.53 -14.25 4.61
C GLY A 210 -5.76 -14.17 5.54
N ASN A 211 -6.00 -13.03 6.19
CA ASN A 211 -7.18 -12.81 7.02
C ASN A 211 -8.27 -12.10 6.20
N SER A 212 -9.47 -12.69 6.14
CA SER A 212 -10.63 -12.05 5.49
C SER A 212 -11.45 -11.32 6.55
N ARG A 213 -11.02 -10.13 6.99
CA ARG A 213 -11.84 -9.29 7.89
C ARG A 213 -12.97 -8.63 7.10
N LYS A 214 -13.98 -8.15 7.82
CA LYS A 214 -15.06 -7.35 7.22
C LYS A 214 -14.46 -6.11 6.57
N GLU A 215 -14.89 -5.87 5.34
CA GLU A 215 -14.46 -4.73 4.54
C GLU A 215 -14.99 -3.41 5.09
N ILE A 216 -14.17 -2.37 5.00
CA ILE A 216 -14.51 -0.99 5.31
C ILE A 216 -14.60 -0.25 3.97
N SER A 217 -15.80 -0.08 3.45
CA SER A 217 -16.06 0.57 2.16
C SER A 217 -17.35 1.39 2.21
N LYS A 218 -17.62 2.15 1.15
CA LYS A 218 -18.88 2.90 1.01
C LYS A 218 -20.12 2.02 1.09
N GLU A 219 -20.02 0.79 0.61
CA GLU A 219 -21.10 -0.19 0.64
C GLU A 219 -21.39 -0.71 2.05
N THR A 220 -20.35 -0.87 2.88
CA THR A 220 -20.50 -1.43 4.23
C THR A 220 -20.80 -0.35 5.27
N MET A 221 -20.16 0.81 5.16
CA MET A 221 -20.31 1.91 6.12
C MET A 221 -21.44 2.89 5.76
N GLY A 222 -21.91 2.90 4.50
CA GLY A 222 -22.97 3.81 4.02
C GLY A 222 -22.52 5.27 3.81
N ILE A 223 -21.24 5.57 4.04
CA ILE A 223 -20.60 6.87 3.84
C ILE A 223 -19.36 6.73 2.96
N PRO A 224 -18.89 7.77 2.25
CA PRO A 224 -17.63 7.72 1.50
C PRO A 224 -16.47 7.25 2.38
N VAL A 225 -15.67 6.31 1.86
CA VAL A 225 -14.48 5.79 2.52
C VAL A 225 -13.28 6.02 1.61
N ILE A 226 -12.32 6.80 2.10
CA ILE A 226 -11.03 7.02 1.46
C ILE A 226 -10.02 6.16 2.22
N ALA A 227 -9.32 5.28 1.52
CA ALA A 227 -8.28 4.43 2.11
C ALA A 227 -6.90 4.85 1.59
N ILE A 228 -5.97 5.04 2.51
CA ILE A 228 -4.54 5.21 2.28
C ILE A 228 -3.85 3.94 2.74
N GLY A 229 -3.15 3.27 1.84
CA GLY A 229 -2.48 2.02 2.11
C GLY A 229 -1.01 2.07 1.71
N VAL A 230 -0.13 1.61 2.59
CA VAL A 230 1.31 1.54 2.32
C VAL A 230 1.78 0.11 2.51
N PRO A 231 2.44 -0.51 1.51
CA PRO A 231 2.98 -1.84 1.68
C PRO A 231 4.20 -1.80 2.61
N THR A 232 4.08 -2.40 3.80
CA THR A 232 5.15 -2.41 4.81
C THR A 232 5.76 -3.80 4.99
N VAL A 233 5.09 -4.83 4.49
CA VAL A 233 5.54 -6.22 4.56
C VAL A 233 5.36 -6.93 3.22
N VAL A 234 6.10 -8.03 3.09
CA VAL A 234 5.98 -8.99 2.00
C VAL A 234 5.98 -10.40 2.56
N ASP A 235 5.23 -11.30 1.93
CA ASP A 235 5.15 -12.71 2.32
C ASP A 235 6.51 -13.40 2.09
N ALA A 236 6.93 -14.26 3.02
CA ALA A 236 8.14 -15.08 2.87
C ALA A 236 8.14 -15.95 1.60
N VAL A 237 6.97 -16.39 1.13
CA VAL A 237 6.81 -17.09 -0.16
C VAL A 237 7.28 -16.21 -1.31
N THR A 238 6.88 -14.94 -1.31
CA THR A 238 7.30 -13.97 -2.31
C THR A 238 8.80 -13.72 -2.23
N ILE A 239 9.37 -13.57 -1.03
CA ILE A 239 10.83 -13.46 -0.86
C ILE A 239 11.56 -14.66 -1.46
N ALA A 240 11.11 -15.87 -1.12
CA ALA A 240 11.73 -17.10 -1.61
C ALA A 240 11.66 -17.20 -3.13
N HIS A 241 10.50 -16.86 -3.69
CA HIS A 241 10.28 -16.81 -5.13
C HIS A 241 11.23 -15.83 -5.83
N ASP A 242 11.24 -14.57 -5.40
CA ASP A 242 12.07 -13.51 -5.98
C ASP A 242 13.56 -13.82 -5.83
N THR A 243 13.97 -14.44 -4.71
CA THR A 243 15.36 -14.86 -4.50
C THR A 243 15.79 -15.92 -5.53
N ILE A 244 14.92 -16.88 -5.85
CA ILE A 244 15.20 -17.87 -6.89
C ILE A 244 15.27 -17.20 -8.26
N ASP A 245 14.36 -16.26 -8.54
CA ASP A 245 14.36 -15.48 -9.78
C ASP A 245 15.66 -14.69 -9.95
N PHE A 246 16.08 -13.95 -8.91
CA PHE A 246 17.35 -13.21 -8.89
C PHE A 246 18.56 -14.12 -9.08
N LEU A 247 18.57 -15.30 -8.48
CA LEU A 247 19.65 -16.29 -8.65
C LEU A 247 19.72 -16.81 -10.10
N LEU A 248 18.59 -17.08 -10.74
CA LEU A 248 18.55 -17.48 -12.14
C LEU A 248 19.04 -16.37 -13.08
N ARG A 249 18.63 -15.12 -12.82
CA ARG A 249 19.11 -13.96 -13.58
C ARG A 249 20.60 -13.71 -13.39
N TYR A 250 21.09 -13.87 -12.16
CA TYR A 250 22.52 -13.79 -11.87
C TYR A 250 23.32 -14.81 -12.69
N PHE A 251 22.86 -16.07 -12.78
CA PHE A 251 23.52 -17.06 -13.62
C PHE A 251 23.46 -16.71 -15.11
N ASN A 252 22.32 -16.20 -15.59
CA ASN A 252 22.21 -15.75 -16.98
C ASN A 252 23.16 -14.58 -17.28
N TYR A 253 23.28 -13.63 -16.35
CA TYR A 253 24.24 -12.54 -16.45
C TYR A 253 25.68 -13.06 -16.55
N GLN A 254 26.06 -14.03 -15.73
CA GLN A 254 27.40 -14.62 -15.78
C GLN A 254 27.64 -15.32 -17.12
N LEU A 255 26.71 -16.13 -17.61
CA LEU A 255 26.83 -16.79 -18.92
C LEU A 255 26.99 -15.80 -20.08
N ILE A 256 26.24 -14.69 -20.07
CA ILE A 256 26.33 -13.66 -21.12
C ILE A 256 27.68 -12.92 -21.06
N ASN A 257 28.26 -12.79 -19.87
CA ASN A 257 29.51 -12.05 -19.65
C ASN A 257 30.76 -12.94 -19.58
N GLU A 258 30.62 -14.26 -19.62
CA GLU A 258 31.73 -15.21 -19.81
C GLU A 258 32.47 -14.87 -21.11
N GLY A 259 33.67 -14.29 -20.99
CA GLY A 259 34.55 -13.92 -22.10
C GLY A 259 34.94 -12.44 -22.22
N ARG A 260 34.48 -11.55 -21.32
CA ARG A 260 34.92 -10.13 -21.32
C ARG A 260 36.21 -9.92 -20.50
N PRO A 261 37.30 -9.36 -21.07
CA PRO A 261 38.59 -9.21 -20.38
C PRO A 261 38.60 -8.31 -19.12
N SER A 262 37.52 -7.57 -18.87
CA SER A 262 37.39 -6.58 -17.79
C SER A 262 37.06 -7.18 -16.41
N GLN A 263 36.64 -8.45 -16.32
CA GLN A 263 36.26 -9.07 -15.03
C GLN A 263 37.45 -9.52 -14.17
N ASN A 264 38.67 -9.60 -14.72
CA ASN A 264 39.86 -9.97 -13.93
C ASN A 264 40.34 -8.87 -12.96
N VAL A 265 39.64 -7.72 -12.87
CA VAL A 265 40.07 -6.56 -12.07
C VAL A 265 38.99 -6.07 -11.08
N ILE A 266 37.81 -6.69 -11.01
CA ILE A 266 36.73 -6.17 -10.14
C ILE A 266 36.79 -6.85 -8.75
N VAL A 267 37.19 -6.08 -7.73
CA VAL A 267 37.17 -6.46 -6.31
C VAL A 267 35.87 -5.96 -5.68
N GLY A 268 34.86 -6.83 -5.58
CA GLY A 268 33.61 -6.58 -4.86
C GLY A 268 32.39 -7.23 -5.53
N PRO A 269 31.30 -7.52 -4.78
CA PRO A 269 30.05 -7.97 -5.39
C PRO A 269 29.50 -6.87 -6.29
N GLU A 270 29.47 -7.12 -7.59
CA GLU A 270 28.86 -6.21 -8.57
C GLU A 270 27.37 -6.07 -8.25
N LYS A 271 26.88 -4.84 -8.01
CA LYS A 271 25.44 -4.59 -7.87
C LYS A 271 24.79 -4.79 -9.24
N ILE A 272 24.32 -6.00 -9.50
CA ILE A 272 23.55 -6.31 -10.70
C ILE A 272 22.12 -5.82 -10.46
N ASN A 273 21.62 -4.93 -11.32
CA ASN A 273 20.18 -4.67 -11.41
C ASN A 273 19.53 -5.93 -11.99
N ALA A 274 19.08 -6.83 -11.11
CA ALA A 274 18.50 -8.10 -11.52
C ALA A 274 17.29 -7.89 -12.45
N ASP A 275 16.54 -6.81 -12.29
CA ASP A 275 15.37 -6.48 -13.12
C ASP A 275 15.71 -6.25 -14.61
N GLU A 276 16.94 -5.86 -14.92
CA GLU A 276 17.39 -5.60 -16.30
C GLU A 276 17.91 -6.86 -17.01
N VAL A 277 18.18 -7.93 -16.25
CA VAL A 277 18.72 -9.17 -16.79
C VAL A 277 17.57 -10.13 -17.08
N ALA A 278 17.40 -10.51 -18.34
CA ALA A 278 16.39 -11.50 -18.72
C ALA A 278 16.64 -12.84 -18.01
N LEU A 279 15.58 -13.60 -17.77
CA LEU A 279 15.72 -14.95 -17.25
C LEU A 279 16.39 -15.87 -18.29
N PRO A 280 17.13 -16.91 -17.84
CA PRO A 280 17.79 -17.84 -18.74
C PRO A 280 16.78 -18.73 -19.49
N SER A 281 17.27 -19.45 -20.52
CA SER A 281 16.47 -20.41 -21.28
C SER A 281 15.86 -21.50 -20.38
N GLU A 282 14.71 -22.06 -20.77
CA GLU A 282 14.08 -23.14 -20.00
C GLU A 282 14.99 -24.36 -19.84
N GLU A 283 15.80 -24.67 -20.86
CA GLU A 283 16.78 -25.76 -20.82
C GLU A 283 17.80 -25.54 -19.69
N PHE A 284 18.31 -24.31 -19.56
CA PHE A 284 19.25 -23.95 -18.51
C PHE A 284 18.59 -23.90 -17.12
N ARG A 285 17.36 -23.40 -17.02
CA ARG A 285 16.60 -23.46 -15.75
C ARG A 285 16.39 -24.89 -15.29
N LYS A 286 16.12 -25.81 -16.23
CA LYS A 286 15.96 -27.24 -15.96
C LYS A 286 17.29 -27.89 -15.55
N GLU A 287 18.41 -27.48 -16.11
CA GLU A 287 19.73 -27.97 -15.72
C GLU A 287 20.07 -27.60 -14.26
N ILE A 288 19.78 -26.36 -13.85
CA ILE A 288 20.10 -25.86 -12.50
C ILE A 288 19.10 -26.33 -11.44
N LEU A 289 17.80 -26.18 -11.72
CA LEU A 289 16.73 -26.39 -10.73
C LEU A 289 15.89 -27.65 -10.98
N GLY A 290 16.23 -28.45 -11.99
CA GLY A 290 15.51 -29.67 -12.31
C GLY A 290 14.05 -29.40 -12.66
N GLY A 291 13.15 -30.24 -12.15
CA GLY A 291 11.70 -30.11 -12.37
C GLY A 291 11.10 -28.79 -11.88
N PHE A 292 11.71 -28.13 -10.87
CA PHE A 292 11.26 -26.84 -10.36
C PHE A 292 11.47 -25.70 -11.36
N GLY A 293 12.57 -25.75 -12.12
CA GLY A 293 12.94 -24.69 -13.08
C GLY A 293 11.98 -24.53 -14.26
N VAL A 294 11.16 -25.56 -14.52
CA VAL A 294 10.21 -25.63 -15.64
C VAL A 294 8.77 -25.30 -15.19
N LEU A 295 8.53 -25.20 -13.89
CA LEU A 295 7.22 -24.82 -13.37
C LEU A 295 6.86 -23.40 -13.81
N SER A 296 5.57 -23.17 -14.05
CA SER A 296 5.03 -21.83 -14.19
C SER A 296 5.17 -21.06 -12.87
N GLU A 297 5.14 -19.73 -12.94
CA GLU A 297 5.26 -18.85 -11.76
C GLU A 297 4.20 -19.19 -10.69
N ASP A 298 2.96 -19.41 -11.11
CA ASP A 298 1.86 -19.81 -10.21
C ASP A 298 2.12 -21.17 -9.56
N GLU A 299 2.69 -22.14 -10.28
CA GLU A 299 3.04 -23.45 -9.73
C GLU A 299 4.20 -23.37 -8.75
N LYS A 300 5.22 -22.55 -9.05
CA LYS A 300 6.34 -22.30 -8.12
C LYS A 300 5.83 -21.68 -6.82
N ILE A 301 5.00 -20.63 -6.91
CA ILE A 301 4.43 -19.95 -5.74
C ILE A 301 3.59 -20.93 -4.91
N ARG A 302 2.74 -21.75 -5.54
CA ARG A 302 1.96 -22.78 -4.84
C ARG A 302 2.85 -23.81 -4.14
N LEU A 303 3.89 -24.29 -4.81
CA LEU A 303 4.81 -25.25 -4.20
C LEU A 303 5.55 -24.64 -3.01
N LEU A 304 5.99 -23.38 -3.11
CA LEU A 304 6.63 -22.66 -2.01
C LEU A 304 5.66 -22.48 -0.83
N GLN A 305 4.38 -22.19 -1.10
CA GLN A 305 3.33 -22.17 -0.07
C GLN A 305 3.17 -23.55 0.59
N GLU A 306 3.07 -24.62 -0.20
CA GLU A 306 2.96 -25.98 0.32
C GLU A 306 4.17 -26.42 1.14
N VAL A 307 5.35 -25.85 0.91
CA VAL A 307 6.54 -26.13 1.73
C VAL A 307 6.55 -25.31 3.02
N LEU A 308 6.12 -24.05 2.98
CA LEU A 308 6.20 -23.14 4.13
C LEU A 308 4.99 -23.26 5.08
N THR A 309 3.78 -23.43 4.55
CA THR A 309 2.53 -23.43 5.33
C THR A 309 2.37 -24.63 6.28
N PRO A 310 2.66 -25.89 5.91
CA PRO A 310 2.48 -27.05 6.81
C PRO A 310 3.38 -27.01 8.04
N ASN A 311 4.48 -26.27 7.97
CA ASN A 311 5.39 -26.04 9.11
C ASN A 311 4.90 -24.92 10.05
N GLY A 312 3.76 -24.30 9.75
CA GLY A 312 3.18 -23.20 10.53
C GLY A 312 3.87 -21.84 10.30
N TYR A 313 4.73 -21.72 9.29
CA TYR A 313 5.45 -20.48 8.98
C TYR A 313 4.58 -19.55 8.13
N ASN A 314 3.68 -18.81 8.77
CA ASN A 314 3.00 -17.66 8.16
C ASN A 314 3.86 -16.40 8.35
N LEU A 315 5.05 -16.40 7.72
CA LEU A 315 6.08 -15.40 7.95
C LEU A 315 5.89 -14.19 7.04
N MET A 316 5.97 -13.01 7.65
CA MET A 316 6.07 -11.73 6.96
C MET A 316 7.50 -11.19 7.10
N VAL A 317 7.99 -10.57 6.05
CA VAL A 317 9.35 -10.01 5.98
C VAL A 317 9.25 -8.50 5.73
N THR A 318 10.11 -7.74 6.40
CA THR A 318 10.21 -6.29 6.30
C THR A 318 11.70 -5.88 6.35
N PRO A 319 12.10 -4.73 5.79
CA PRO A 319 13.44 -4.18 5.98
C PRO A 319 13.82 -4.04 7.45
N LYS A 320 15.13 -4.07 7.74
CA LYS A 320 15.66 -3.92 9.11
C LYS A 320 15.45 -2.53 9.69
N GLU A 321 15.35 -1.51 8.82
CA GLU A 321 15.21 -0.09 9.19
C GLU A 321 13.73 0.34 9.21
N VAL A 322 12.81 -0.62 9.28
CA VAL A 322 11.36 -0.38 9.23
C VAL A 322 10.88 0.60 10.30
N ASP A 323 11.52 0.66 11.47
CA ASP A 323 11.15 1.62 12.51
C ASP A 323 11.27 3.07 12.01
N ILE A 324 12.33 3.37 11.25
CA ILE A 324 12.56 4.72 10.72
C ILE A 324 11.68 4.95 9.49
N ASP A 325 11.50 3.94 8.63
CA ASP A 325 10.58 4.03 7.49
C ASP A 325 9.15 4.36 7.95
N ILE A 326 8.67 3.69 9.00
CA ILE A 326 7.32 3.92 9.56
C ILE A 326 7.22 5.32 10.16
N GLN A 327 8.27 5.81 10.81
CA GLN A 327 8.30 7.18 11.32
C GLN A 327 8.17 8.19 10.17
N ASP A 328 9.06 8.13 9.19
CA ASP A 328 9.08 9.04 8.03
C ASP A 328 7.75 8.98 7.25
N LEU A 329 7.22 7.78 7.02
CA LEU A 329 5.93 7.59 6.37
C LEU A 329 4.77 8.15 7.20
N SER A 330 4.83 8.01 8.53
CA SER A 330 3.77 8.53 9.40
C SER A 330 3.72 10.06 9.37
N GLU A 331 4.88 10.73 9.40
CA GLU A 331 5.01 12.19 9.30
C GLU A 331 4.52 12.71 7.94
N VAL A 332 4.92 12.04 6.85
CA VAL A 332 4.48 12.39 5.49
C VAL A 332 2.97 12.23 5.33
N ILE A 333 2.39 11.11 5.81
CA ILE A 333 0.97 10.84 5.66
C ILE A 333 0.14 11.76 6.56
N SER A 334 0.53 11.98 7.82
CA SER A 334 -0.19 12.88 8.72
C SER A 334 -0.15 14.32 8.20
N GLY A 335 1.02 14.80 7.80
CA GLY A 335 1.18 16.14 7.21
C GLY A 335 0.35 16.33 5.94
N ALA A 336 0.32 15.32 5.06
CA ALA A 336 -0.50 15.36 3.86
C ALA A 336 -2.01 15.35 4.16
N ILE A 337 -2.45 14.56 5.15
CA ILE A 337 -3.84 14.58 5.62
C ILE A 337 -4.19 15.95 6.17
N ASP A 338 -3.37 16.50 7.07
CA ASP A 338 -3.63 17.77 7.71
C ASP A 338 -3.70 18.92 6.72
N ARG A 339 -2.81 18.94 5.71
CA ARG A 339 -2.85 19.94 4.64
C ARG A 339 -3.99 19.75 3.66
N ALA A 340 -4.48 18.52 3.49
CA ALA A 340 -5.65 18.24 2.69
C ALA A 340 -6.96 18.67 3.39
N LEU A 341 -7.03 18.50 4.71
CA LEU A 341 -8.22 18.79 5.51
C LEU A 341 -8.26 20.23 6.06
N HIS A 342 -7.12 20.82 6.39
CA HIS A 342 -7.01 22.14 6.99
C HIS A 342 -6.31 23.11 6.02
N THR A 343 -7.09 23.98 5.38
CA THR A 343 -6.54 24.95 4.41
C THR A 343 -5.57 25.94 5.05
N ILE A 344 -5.69 26.16 6.37
CA ILE A 344 -4.74 26.99 7.12
C ILE A 344 -3.35 26.37 7.26
N VAL A 345 -3.26 25.05 7.32
CA VAL A 345 -1.98 24.31 7.40
C VAL A 345 -1.33 24.32 6.03
N ASP A 346 -2.10 24.11 4.97
CA ASP A 346 -1.60 24.17 3.59
C ASP A 346 -1.05 25.55 3.20
N ASN A 347 -1.68 26.62 3.70
CA ASN A 347 -1.22 27.99 3.48
C ASN A 347 0.00 28.38 4.37
N GLY A 348 0.49 27.47 5.21
CA GLY A 348 1.63 27.70 6.10
C GLY A 348 1.34 28.67 7.25
N ILE A 349 0.07 28.83 7.63
CA ILE A 349 -0.35 29.72 8.73
C ILE A 349 -0.12 29.03 10.08
N ILE A 350 -0.23 27.70 10.11
CA ILE A 350 0.07 26.84 11.25
C ILE A 350 0.95 25.70 10.74
N THR A 351 2.03 25.43 11.47
CA THR A 351 2.94 24.30 11.25
C THR A 351 2.65 23.19 12.23
#